data_AF-A0A7S4UT31-F1
#
_entry.id   AF-A0A7S4UT31-F1
#
_cell.length_a   1.000
_cell.length_b   1.000
_cell.length_c   1.000
_cell.angle_alpha   90.00
_cell.angle_beta   90.00
_cell.angle_gamma   90.00
#
_symmetry.space_group_name_H-M   'P 1'
#
loop_
_entity.id
_entity.type
_entity.pdbx_description
1 polymer ?
#
loop_
_entity_poly.entity_id
_entity_poly.type
_entity_poly.pdbx_seq_one_letter_code
_entity_poly.pdbx_strand_id
1 'polypeptide(L)'
;MYRANATIQSLTSLLPPLVNDPESIIRQHLASQLLPLSLTCLYNSQKVTTRSPHNERGYKLLTTTLLAHLHTLITDHDVDVRRAASDSISVLALHISPEDVPSLILSIPIRLAAKKRSEERR
;
A
#
# COMPACT_ATOMS: atom_id res chain seq x y z
N MET A 1 24.91 -1.41 -1.75
CA MET A 1 23.72 -0.69 -2.27
C MET A 1 23.05 -1.34 -3.50
N TYR A 2 23.74 -2.04 -4.40
CA TYR A 2 23.13 -2.64 -5.60
C TYR A 2 22.10 -3.77 -5.33
N ARG A 3 22.27 -4.53 -4.24
CA ARG A 3 21.46 -5.72 -3.94
C ARG A 3 20.04 -5.42 -3.47
N ALA A 4 19.85 -4.42 -2.61
CA ALA A 4 18.52 -4.10 -2.05
C ALA A 4 17.51 -3.67 -3.12
N ASN A 5 17.95 -2.92 -4.13
CA ASN A 5 17.10 -2.47 -5.22
C ASN A 5 16.69 -3.63 -6.16
N ALA A 6 17.60 -4.57 -6.41
CA ALA A 6 17.29 -5.79 -7.18
C ALA A 6 16.25 -6.65 -6.44
N THR A 7 16.43 -6.83 -5.12
CA THR A 7 15.46 -7.56 -4.28
C THR A 7 14.08 -6.91 -4.31
N ILE A 8 13.98 -5.59 -4.14
CA ILE A 8 12.70 -4.87 -4.19
C ILE A 8 12.03 -5.04 -5.56
N GLN A 9 12.79 -4.97 -6.65
CA GLN A 9 12.25 -5.19 -7.99
C GLN A 9 11.73 -6.63 -8.18
N SER A 10 12.48 -7.63 -7.73
CA SER A 10 12.04 -9.03 -7.78
C SER A 10 10.77 -9.23 -6.96
N LEU A 11 10.72 -8.70 -5.73
CA LEU A 11 9.51 -8.79 -4.89
C LEU A 11 8.32 -8.09 -5.55
N THR A 12 8.53 -6.90 -6.11
CA THR A 12 7.46 -6.13 -6.78
C THR A 12 6.86 -6.92 -7.95
N SER A 13 7.68 -7.64 -8.73
CA SER A 13 7.19 -8.47 -9.84
C SER A 13 6.34 -9.67 -9.42
N LEU A 14 6.44 -10.09 -8.15
CA LEU A 14 5.64 -11.19 -7.60
C LEU A 14 4.30 -10.73 -7.02
N LEU A 15 4.08 -9.42 -6.83
CA LEU A 15 2.87 -8.89 -6.22
C LEU A 15 1.59 -9.10 -7.05
N PRO A 16 1.58 -8.93 -8.39
CA PRO A 16 0.35 -9.05 -9.17
C PRO A 16 -0.39 -10.40 -9.04
N PRO A 17 0.28 -11.57 -9.13
CA PRO A 17 -0.41 -12.84 -8.92
C PRO A 17 -0.86 -13.03 -7.47
N LEU A 18 -0.10 -12.55 -6.49
CA LEU A 18 -0.45 -12.72 -5.07
C LEU A 18 -1.63 -11.84 -4.63
N VAL A 19 -1.81 -10.67 -5.24
CA VAL A 19 -2.98 -9.82 -4.98
C VAL A 19 -4.29 -10.44 -5.48
N ASN A 20 -4.20 -11.28 -6.50
CA ASN A 20 -5.36 -11.96 -7.09
C ASN A 20 -5.37 -13.46 -6.76
N ASP A 21 -4.61 -13.88 -5.74
CA ASP A 21 -4.53 -15.27 -5.33
C ASP A 21 -5.92 -15.80 -4.95
N PRO A 22 -6.31 -17.02 -5.35
CA PRO A 22 -7.61 -17.58 -4.97
C PRO A 22 -7.82 -17.66 -3.45
N GLU A 23 -6.76 -17.92 -2.69
CA GLU A 23 -6.84 -18.12 -1.24
C GLU A 23 -6.83 -16.79 -0.49
N SER A 24 -7.91 -16.51 0.27
CA SER A 24 -8.02 -15.26 1.01
C SER A 24 -6.93 -15.09 2.07
N ILE A 25 -6.45 -16.20 2.66
CA ILE A 25 -5.36 -16.17 3.64
C ILE A 25 -4.04 -15.65 3.03
N ILE A 26 -3.78 -15.94 1.74
CA ILE A 26 -2.59 -15.45 1.03
C ILE A 26 -2.73 -13.95 0.80
N ARG A 27 -3.91 -13.50 0.32
CA ARG A 27 -4.18 -12.08 0.11
C ARG A 27 -4.16 -11.27 1.41
N GLN A 28 -4.68 -11.84 2.50
CA GLN A 28 -4.64 -11.24 3.84
C GLN A 28 -3.20 -11.11 4.33
N HIS A 29 -2.41 -12.19 4.21
CA HIS A 29 -1.00 -12.14 4.58
C HIS A 29 -0.24 -11.11 3.75
N LEU A 30 -0.47 -11.07 2.44
CA LEU A 30 0.11 -10.08 1.54
C LEU A 30 -0.24 -8.66 1.96
N ALA A 31 -1.51 -8.38 2.28
CA ALA A 31 -1.95 -7.06 2.74
C ALA A 31 -1.14 -6.58 3.96
N SER A 32 -0.87 -7.48 4.91
CA SER A 32 -0.03 -7.20 6.07
C SER A 32 1.46 -7.02 5.71
N GLN A 33 1.98 -7.77 4.75
CA GLN A 33 3.39 -7.68 4.31
C GLN A 33 3.69 -6.45 3.42
N LEU A 34 2.67 -5.86 2.80
CA LEU A 34 2.85 -4.64 2.00
C LEU A 34 3.28 -3.44 2.85
N LEU A 35 2.91 -3.37 4.14
CA LEU A 35 3.38 -2.33 5.06
C LEU A 35 4.91 -2.37 5.28
N PRO A 36 5.52 -3.45 5.81
CA PRO A 36 6.97 -3.50 6.02
C PRO A 36 7.76 -3.38 4.71
N LEU A 37 7.24 -3.90 3.60
CA LEU A 37 7.84 -3.68 2.28
C LEU A 37 7.87 -2.19 1.90
N SER A 38 6.76 -1.49 2.11
CA SER A 38 6.64 -0.05 1.85
C SER A 38 7.58 0.77 2.72
N LEU A 39 7.65 0.48 4.02
CA LEU A 39 8.59 1.16 4.93
C LEU A 39 10.04 0.90 4.54
N THR A 40 10.37 -0.33 4.12
CA THR A 40 11.68 -0.65 3.56
C THR A 40 11.96 0.20 2.32
N CYS A 41 11.00 0.34 1.39
CA CYS A 41 11.20 1.19 0.23
C CYS A 41 11.47 2.66 0.61
N LEU A 42 10.70 3.20 1.56
CA LEU A 42 10.83 4.58 2.03
C LEU A 42 12.19 4.89 2.67
N TYR A 43 12.72 3.98 3.50
CA TYR A 43 13.86 4.28 4.37
C TYR A 43 15.18 3.59 3.96
N ASN A 44 15.20 2.65 3.01
CA ASN A 44 16.40 1.85 2.68
C ASN A 44 17.46 2.59 1.82
N SER A 45 17.34 3.90 1.55
CA SER A 45 18.44 4.68 0.94
C SER A 45 19.08 5.64 1.95
N GLN A 46 20.31 5.32 2.33
CA GLN A 46 21.19 6.02 3.29
C GLN A 46 21.69 7.42 2.84
N LYS A 47 20.86 8.25 2.21
CA LYS A 47 21.13 9.70 2.16
C LYS A 47 19.87 10.43 2.55
N VAL A 48 19.54 10.36 3.84
CA VAL A 48 18.64 11.34 4.47
C VAL A 48 19.32 12.69 4.31
N THR A 49 18.93 13.43 3.27
CA THR A 49 19.28 14.84 3.17
C THR A 49 18.31 15.61 4.03
N THR A 50 18.73 16.71 4.63
CA THR A 50 17.90 17.55 5.52
C THR A 50 16.64 18.12 4.86
N ARG A 51 16.42 17.87 3.56
CA ARG A 51 15.32 18.38 2.75
C ARG A 51 14.21 17.37 2.46
N SER A 52 14.46 16.06 2.58
CA SER A 52 13.42 15.05 2.41
C SER A 52 13.77 13.80 3.23
N PRO A 53 12.88 13.37 4.15
CA PRO A 53 13.09 12.18 4.97
C PRO A 53 12.95 10.88 4.17
N HIS A 54 12.50 10.94 2.91
CA HIS A 54 12.18 9.78 2.09
C HIS A 54 13.19 9.55 0.96
N ASN A 55 13.45 8.29 0.67
CA ASN A 55 14.05 7.88 -0.58
C ASN A 55 13.08 8.17 -1.74
N GLU A 56 13.36 9.15 -2.59
CA GLU A 56 12.49 9.55 -3.71
C GLU A 56 12.06 8.36 -4.59
N ARG A 57 12.99 7.45 -4.91
CA ARG A 57 12.68 6.25 -5.72
C ARG A 57 11.74 5.29 -4.97
N GLY A 58 11.96 5.13 -3.67
CA GLY A 58 11.14 4.29 -2.82
C GLY A 58 9.75 4.88 -2.59
N TYR A 59 9.68 6.20 -2.41
CA TYR A 59 8.44 6.96 -2.32
C TYR A 59 7.62 6.80 -3.59
N LYS A 60 8.23 7.00 -4.77
CA LYS A 60 7.56 6.79 -6.05
C LYS A 60 7.01 5.37 -6.19
N LEU A 61 7.80 4.35 -5.85
CA LEU A 61 7.35 2.95 -5.89
C LEU A 61 6.16 2.70 -4.96
N LEU A 62 6.19 3.25 -3.74
CA LEU A 62 5.07 3.20 -2.80
C LEU A 62 3.82 3.83 -3.42
N THR A 63 3.91 5.07 -3.86
CA THR A 63 2.75 5.86 -4.32
C THR A 63 2.15 5.33 -5.61
N THR A 64 2.96 4.81 -6.54
CA THR A 64 2.47 4.34 -7.85
C THR A 64 2.09 2.87 -7.87
N THR A 65 2.79 2.04 -7.09
CA THR A 65 2.69 0.59 -7.24
C THR A 65 2.13 -0.05 -5.97
N LEU A 66 2.78 0.12 -4.81
CA LEU A 66 2.34 -0.59 -3.60
C LEU A 66 0.96 -0.14 -3.12
N LEU A 67 0.66 1.18 -3.19
CA LEU A 67 -0.67 1.68 -2.88
C LEU A 67 -1.74 1.17 -3.85
N ALA A 68 -1.43 0.98 -5.13
CA ALA A 68 -2.39 0.40 -6.08
C ALA A 68 -2.78 -1.04 -5.68
N HIS A 69 -1.83 -1.84 -5.21
CA HIS A 69 -2.11 -3.19 -4.70
C HIS A 69 -2.96 -3.16 -3.43
N LEU A 70 -2.66 -2.24 -2.50
CA LEU A 70 -3.50 -2.03 -1.30
C LEU A 70 -4.91 -1.53 -1.64
N HIS A 71 -5.06 -0.71 -2.69
CA HIS A 71 -6.38 -0.27 -3.19
C HIS A 71 -7.19 -1.43 -3.76
N THR A 72 -6.55 -2.44 -4.35
CA THR A 72 -7.24 -3.67 -4.74
C THR A 72 -7.71 -4.44 -3.50
N LEU A 73 -6.80 -4.68 -2.55
CA LEU A 73 -7.05 -5.49 -1.36
C LEU A 73 -8.07 -4.87 -0.38
N ILE A 74 -8.18 -3.54 -0.32
CA ILE A 74 -9.20 -2.87 0.52
C ILE A 74 -10.62 -3.05 -0.03
N THR A 75 -10.76 -3.41 -1.31
CA THR A 75 -12.04 -3.71 -1.96
C THR A 75 -12.32 -5.21 -2.08
N ASP A 76 -11.48 -6.05 -1.47
CA ASP A 76 -11.60 -7.51 -1.52
C ASP A 76 -12.95 -8.00 -1.01
N HIS A 77 -13.43 -9.14 -1.50
CA HIS A 77 -14.64 -9.77 -1.03
C HIS A 77 -14.54 -10.29 0.42
N ASP A 78 -13.35 -10.72 0.84
CA ASP A 78 -13.09 -11.23 2.18
C ASP A 78 -12.88 -10.09 3.18
N VAL A 79 -13.57 -10.14 4.32
CA VAL A 79 -13.54 -9.08 5.34
C VAL A 79 -12.18 -8.97 6.05
N ASP A 80 -11.47 -10.08 6.21
CA ASP A 80 -10.19 -10.10 6.92
C ASP A 80 -9.07 -9.57 6.02
N VAL A 81 -9.16 -9.80 4.71
CA VAL A 81 -8.28 -9.15 3.73
C VAL A 81 -8.48 -7.63 3.74
N ARG A 82 -9.74 -7.16 3.73
CA ARG A 82 -10.05 -5.72 3.82
C ARG A 82 -9.53 -5.11 5.11
N ARG A 83 -9.70 -5.80 6.26
CA ARG A 83 -9.19 -5.31 7.55
C ARG A 83 -7.67 -5.18 7.54
N ALA A 84 -6.95 -6.21 7.10
CA ALA A 84 -5.49 -6.18 6.99
C ALA A 84 -5.00 -5.06 6.06
N ALA A 85 -5.66 -4.86 4.91
CA ALA A 85 -5.34 -3.76 4.01
C ALA A 85 -5.61 -2.39 4.66
N SER A 86 -6.71 -2.25 5.39
CA SER A 86 -7.08 -1.01 6.10
C SER A 86 -6.04 -0.65 7.16
N ASP A 87 -5.58 -1.63 7.93
CA ASP A 87 -4.56 -1.42 8.97
C ASP A 87 -3.24 -0.98 8.33
N SER A 88 -2.80 -1.66 7.27
CA SER A 88 -1.60 -1.27 6.50
C SER A 88 -1.70 0.14 5.92
N ILE A 89 -2.83 0.51 5.32
CA ILE A 89 -3.08 1.85 4.76
C ILE A 89 -3.05 2.91 5.86
N SER A 90 -3.67 2.63 7.00
CA SER A 90 -3.76 3.58 8.13
C SER A 90 -2.39 3.87 8.72
N VAL A 91 -1.54 2.86 8.85
CA VAL A 91 -0.15 3.05 9.30
C VAL A 91 0.65 3.80 8.24
N LEU A 92 0.51 3.46 6.95
CA LEU A 92 1.22 4.17 5.87
C LEU A 92 0.89 5.65 5.79
N ALA A 93 -0.32 6.06 6.17
CA ALA A 93 -0.72 7.46 6.24
C ALA A 93 0.18 8.30 7.16
N LEU A 94 0.80 7.67 8.18
CA LEU A 94 1.73 8.33 9.11
C LEU A 94 3.15 8.47 8.55
N HIS A 95 3.45 7.79 7.43
CA HIS A 95 4.79 7.70 6.85
C HIS A 95 4.93 8.37 5.48
N ILE A 96 3.83 8.64 4.78
CA ILE A 96 3.85 9.42 3.54
C ILE A 96 3.81 10.92 3.83
N SER A 97 4.15 11.74 2.84
CA SER A 97 4.10 13.19 3.01
C SER A 97 2.66 13.65 3.31
N PRO A 98 2.45 14.54 4.29
CA PRO A 98 1.12 15.00 4.68
C PRO A 98 0.29 15.57 3.52
N GLU A 99 0.94 16.23 2.55
CA GLU A 99 0.31 16.77 1.34
C GLU A 99 -0.29 15.69 0.42
N ASP A 100 0.23 14.47 0.46
CA ASP A 100 -0.22 13.37 -0.40
C ASP A 100 -1.29 12.49 0.28
N VAL A 101 -1.44 12.58 1.61
CA VAL A 101 -2.43 11.79 2.37
C VAL A 101 -3.87 11.99 1.84
N PRO A 102 -4.35 13.22 1.56
CA PRO A 102 -5.71 13.41 1.08
C PRO A 102 -5.99 12.74 -0.26
N SER A 103 -5.04 12.82 -1.19
CA SER A 103 -5.21 12.31 -2.56
C SER A 103 -5.03 10.79 -2.60
N LEU A 104 -4.03 10.25 -1.91
CA LEU A 104 -3.64 8.85 -2.01
C LEU A 104 -4.37 7.92 -1.03
N ILE A 105 -4.68 8.42 0.18
CA ILE A 105 -5.21 7.61 1.28
C ILE A 105 -6.66 7.96 1.57
N LEU A 106 -6.98 9.23 1.89
CA LEU A 106 -8.35 9.62 2.29
C LEU A 106 -9.37 9.46 1.17
N SER A 107 -8.94 9.49 -0.08
CA SER A 107 -9.82 9.22 -1.22
C SER A 107 -10.43 7.81 -1.18
N ILE A 108 -9.78 6.84 -0.52
CA ILE A 108 -10.25 5.46 -0.38
C ILE A 108 -11.51 5.37 0.51
N PRO A 109 -11.48 5.74 1.81
CA PRO A 109 -12.65 5.64 2.68
C PRO A 109 -13.81 6.51 2.18
N ILE A 110 -13.53 7.66 1.56
CA ILE A 110 -14.57 8.52 0.96
C ILE A 110 -15.32 7.77 -0.15
N ARG A 111 -14.60 7.14 -1.09
CA ARG A 111 -15.22 6.35 -2.17
C ARG A 111 -16.02 5.17 -1.62
N LEU A 112 -15.48 4.46 -0.63
CA LEU A 112 -16.15 3.31 -0.01
C LEU A 112 -17.44 3.72 0.72
N ALA A 113 -17.39 4.83 1.48
CA ALA A 113 -18.57 5.37 2.16
C ALA A 113 -19.65 5.84 1.18
N ALA A 114 -19.25 6.46 0.06
CA ALA A 114 -20.16 6.85 -1.01
C ALA A 114 -20.84 5.64 -1.67
N LYS A 115 -20.07 4.57 -1.96
CA LYS A 115 -20.59 3.31 -2.52
C LYS A 115 -21.61 2.67 -1.59
N LYS A 116 -21.27 2.49 -0.31
CA LYS A 116 -22.19 1.91 0.70
C LYS A 116 -23.51 2.67 0.77
N ARG A 117 -23.46 4.01 0.79
CA ARG A 117 -24.66 4.87 0.81
C ARG A 117 -25.54 4.69 -0.43
N SER A 118 -24.94 4.42 -1.59
CA SER A 118 -25.68 4.18 -2.84
C SER A 118 -26.36 2.81 -2.87
N GLU A 119 -25.75 1.81 -2.25
CA GLU A 119 -26.29 0.45 -2.15
C GLU A 119 -27.46 0.39 -1.16
N GLU A 120 -27.38 1.11 -0.04
CA GLU A 120 -28.43 1.17 0.98
C GLU A 120 -29.70 1.93 0.52
N ARG A 121 -29.61 2.69 -0.58
CA ARG A 121 -30.72 3.43 -1.19
C ARG A 121 -31.42 2.68 -2.32
N ARG A 122 -30.94 1.49 -2.70
CA ARG A 122 -31.54 0.61 -3.71
C ARG A 122 -32.39 -0.46 -3.04
#